data_AF-A0A979F6E2-F1
#
_entry.id   AF-A0A979F6E2-F1
#
_cell.length_a   1.000
_cell.length_b   1.000
_cell.length_c   1.000
_cell.angle_alpha   90.00
_cell.angle_beta   90.00
_cell.angle_gamma   90.00
#
_symmetry.space_group_name_H-M   'P 1'
#
loop_
_entity.id
_entity.type
_entity.pdbx_description
1 polymer ?
#
loop_
_entity_poly.entity_id
_entity_poly.type
_entity_poly.pdbx_seq_one_letter_code
_entity_poly.pdbx_strand_id
1 'polypeptide(L)'
;MFPLPFRELNLMKQRNLSLMELLHHFFPEMRELELLDSYTVVLIFDGLDECRLPLNFQKNERLCDVTESASVDVLLTNLIKGNLLPSALLWITSRPGAANQIPPECVGQVTEVRGFSDPQKEEYFRKRISDQSLANKIITRMKSSRSLYIMCHIPVFCWISATVLERMLGEAESGEVPKTLTQMFTHFLIFQIKHKDQKYHQKCDPDPQQTRESILALGKLAFQQLEKGNLIFYEEDLRECGIDVGEVAVYSGVCTQIFREEFGLHLGKVFSFVHLSVQEFLAALYTFLCFISRNVTEQQTTDLSDLFRKSDMSDFLRSAVDKALQSENGHLDLFLRFLLGLSLESNQALL
;
A
#
# COMPACT_ATOMS: atom_id res chain seq x y z
N MET A 1 -10.40 23.84 7.24
CA MET A 1 -10.07 22.70 6.34
C MET A 1 -9.74 21.53 7.24
N PHE A 2 -10.35 20.37 7.00
CA PHE A 2 -10.28 19.21 7.90
C PHE A 2 -9.86 17.97 7.11
N PRO A 3 -8.59 17.54 7.17
CA PRO A 3 -8.15 16.25 6.64
C PRO A 3 -8.68 15.09 7.49
N LEU A 4 -9.39 14.16 6.87
CA LEU A 4 -10.03 13.01 7.50
C LEU A 4 -9.63 11.72 6.75
N PRO A 5 -8.55 11.05 7.17
CA PRO A 5 -8.12 9.80 6.54
C PRO A 5 -9.13 8.68 6.79
N PHE A 6 -9.54 7.96 5.73
CA PHE A 6 -10.47 6.83 5.86
C PHE A 6 -9.93 5.72 6.77
N ARG A 7 -8.60 5.51 6.75
CA ARG A 7 -7.92 4.56 7.63
C ARG A 7 -8.18 4.81 9.11
N GLU A 8 -8.31 6.07 9.54
CA GLU A 8 -8.62 6.44 10.92
C GLU A 8 -10.13 6.37 11.18
N LEU A 9 -10.96 6.80 10.22
CA LEU A 9 -12.42 6.68 10.31
C LEU A 9 -12.87 5.23 10.50
N ASN A 10 -12.17 4.27 9.91
CA ASN A 10 -12.42 2.84 10.09
C ASN A 10 -12.35 2.38 11.56
N LEU A 11 -11.49 3.01 12.38
CA LEU A 11 -11.35 2.68 13.80
C LEU A 11 -12.56 3.15 14.63
N MET A 12 -13.34 4.08 14.09
CA MET A 12 -14.53 4.61 14.73
C MET A 12 -15.83 3.92 14.28
N LYS A 13 -15.77 2.89 13.43
CA LYS A 13 -16.94 2.23 12.83
C LYS A 13 -17.98 1.70 13.83
N GLN A 14 -17.57 1.40 15.07
CA GLN A 14 -18.45 0.90 16.14
C GLN A 14 -18.95 1.99 17.08
N ARG A 15 -18.59 3.26 16.85
CA ARG A 15 -19.00 4.40 17.66
C ARG A 15 -20.14 5.13 16.99
N ASN A 16 -21.07 5.60 17.81
CA ASN A 16 -22.04 6.61 17.41
C ASN A 16 -21.57 7.95 17.94
N LEU A 17 -21.51 8.94 17.06
CA LEU A 17 -21.08 10.29 17.35
C LEU A 17 -21.72 11.27 16.38
N SER A 18 -21.80 12.52 16.78
CA SER A 18 -22.18 13.63 15.93
C SER A 18 -21.03 14.08 15.03
N LEU A 19 -21.32 14.87 13.99
CA LEU A 19 -20.27 15.45 13.15
C LEU A 19 -19.34 16.35 13.96
N MET A 20 -19.89 17.12 14.90
CA MET A 20 -19.10 17.98 15.78
C MET A 20 -18.16 17.15 16.66
N GLU A 21 -18.64 16.06 17.26
CA GLU A 21 -17.79 15.16 18.05
C GLU A 21 -16.71 14.50 17.19
N LEU A 22 -17.02 14.14 15.93
CA LEU A 22 -16.03 13.58 15.00
C LEU A 22 -14.92 14.60 14.75
N LEU A 23 -15.28 15.83 14.42
CA LEU A 23 -14.31 16.90 14.17
C LEU A 23 -13.52 17.26 15.43
N HIS A 24 -14.15 17.34 16.61
CA HIS A 24 -13.46 17.56 17.88
C HIS A 24 -12.53 16.42 18.29
N HIS A 25 -12.75 15.21 17.76
CA HIS A 25 -11.85 14.09 17.98
C HIS A 25 -10.58 14.24 17.14
N PHE A 26 -10.73 14.56 15.85
CA PHE A 26 -9.60 14.77 14.94
C PHE A 26 -8.85 16.08 15.20
N PHE A 27 -9.56 17.10 15.70
CA PHE A 27 -9.07 18.45 15.90
C PHE A 27 -9.52 18.97 17.27
N PRO A 28 -8.89 18.55 18.38
CA PRO A 28 -9.29 18.95 19.73
C PRO A 28 -9.28 20.46 19.96
N GLU A 29 -8.42 21.20 19.24
CA GLU A 29 -8.31 22.66 19.28
C GLU A 29 -9.58 23.37 18.77
N MET A 30 -10.44 22.65 18.05
CA MET A 30 -11.69 23.19 17.51
C MET A 30 -12.83 23.21 18.52
N ARG A 31 -12.66 22.65 19.73
CA ARG A 31 -13.73 22.60 20.75
C ARG A 31 -14.24 23.98 21.20
N GLU A 32 -13.48 25.04 20.93
CA GLU A 32 -13.85 26.42 21.22
C GLU A 32 -14.69 27.07 20.10
N LEU A 33 -14.86 26.41 18.96
CA LEU A 33 -15.62 26.93 17.81
C LEU A 33 -17.07 26.40 17.85
N GLU A 34 -18.00 27.31 18.16
CA GLU A 34 -19.42 26.95 18.38
C GLU A 34 -20.22 26.74 17.08
N LEU A 35 -19.82 27.32 15.93
CA LEU A 35 -20.65 27.34 14.72
C LEU A 35 -19.85 27.15 13.42
N LEU A 36 -19.89 25.94 12.85
CA LEU A 36 -19.32 25.63 11.53
C LEU A 36 -19.98 26.42 10.38
N ASP A 37 -21.26 26.78 10.53
CA ASP A 37 -22.06 27.47 9.50
C ASP A 37 -21.54 28.87 9.14
N SER A 38 -20.71 29.46 10.01
CA SER A 38 -20.09 30.77 9.76
C SER A 38 -18.83 30.71 8.90
N TYR A 39 -18.35 29.50 8.56
CA TYR A 39 -17.10 29.30 7.85
C TYR A 39 -17.30 28.54 6.53
N THR A 40 -16.43 28.81 5.56
CA THR A 40 -16.28 27.91 4.40
C THR A 40 -15.54 26.66 4.86
N VAL A 41 -16.30 25.59 5.07
CA VAL A 41 -15.76 24.30 5.49
C VAL A 41 -15.27 23.51 4.27
N VAL A 42 -14.05 23.00 4.35
CA VAL A 42 -13.48 22.06 3.38
C VAL A 42 -13.12 20.78 4.13
N LEU A 43 -13.70 19.65 3.74
CA LEU A 43 -13.39 18.33 4.27
C LEU A 43 -12.58 17.57 3.21
N ILE A 44 -11.41 17.06 3.59
CA ILE A 44 -10.53 16.31 2.70
C ILE A 44 -10.52 14.87 3.19
N PHE A 45 -11.23 13.98 2.49
CA PHE A 45 -11.20 12.55 2.80
C PHE A 45 -10.11 11.85 2.01
N ASP A 46 -9.12 11.32 2.71
CA ASP A 46 -7.96 10.68 2.08
C ASP A 46 -8.07 9.15 2.10
N GLY A 47 -7.89 8.51 0.95
CA GLY A 47 -7.79 7.06 0.80
C GLY A 47 -9.12 6.31 0.84
N LEU A 48 -10.10 6.65 0.00
CA LEU A 48 -11.39 5.94 -0.07
C LEU A 48 -11.23 4.43 -0.34
N ASP A 49 -10.19 4.04 -1.06
CA ASP A 49 -9.83 2.63 -1.30
C ASP A 49 -9.35 1.87 -0.05
N GLU A 50 -9.20 2.56 1.08
CA GLU A 50 -8.93 2.00 2.40
C GLU A 50 -10.19 1.98 3.27
N CYS A 51 -11.30 2.54 2.80
CA CYS A 51 -12.56 2.59 3.52
C CYS A 51 -13.10 1.17 3.75
N ARG A 52 -13.40 0.86 5.01
CA ARG A 52 -14.04 -0.40 5.44
C ARG A 52 -15.48 -0.18 5.90
N LEU A 53 -15.99 1.04 5.77
CA LEU A 53 -17.38 1.37 6.06
C LEU A 53 -18.26 0.95 4.87
N PRO A 54 -19.50 0.48 5.10
CA PRO A 54 -20.38 0.04 4.02
C PRO A 54 -20.71 1.10 2.95
N LEU A 55 -20.63 2.38 3.33
CA LEU A 55 -21.06 3.55 2.57
C LEU A 55 -22.44 3.35 1.95
N ASN A 56 -23.43 2.96 2.78
CA ASN A 56 -24.74 2.55 2.26
C ASN A 56 -25.63 3.76 1.92
N PHE A 57 -25.38 4.38 0.77
CA PHE A 57 -26.15 5.52 0.28
C PHE A 57 -27.64 5.25 0.10
N GLN A 58 -28.11 4.00 0.03
CA GLN A 58 -29.54 3.71 -0.13
C GLN A 58 -30.27 3.49 1.18
N LYS A 59 -29.64 2.79 2.13
CA LYS A 59 -30.28 2.37 3.38
C LYS A 59 -30.02 3.30 4.55
N ASN A 60 -28.96 4.10 4.50
CA ASN A 60 -28.66 5.00 5.60
C ASN A 60 -29.74 6.07 5.75
N GLU A 61 -30.11 6.31 7.00
CA GLU A 61 -31.09 7.31 7.38
C GLU A 61 -30.61 8.72 7.02
N ARG A 62 -31.58 9.61 6.77
CA ARG A 62 -31.29 11.00 6.43
C ARG A 62 -30.93 11.75 7.70
N LEU A 63 -29.74 12.33 7.73
CA LEU A 63 -29.24 13.13 8.84
C LEU A 63 -28.95 14.56 8.34
N CYS A 64 -29.51 15.56 9.02
CA CYS A 64 -29.34 16.97 8.66
C CYS A 64 -28.73 17.80 9.79
N ASP A 65 -28.80 17.34 11.04
CA ASP A 65 -28.29 18.06 12.21
C ASP A 65 -26.86 17.60 12.54
N VAL A 66 -25.93 18.55 12.64
CA VAL A 66 -24.51 18.29 12.95
C VAL A 66 -24.25 17.85 14.39
N THR A 67 -25.25 18.00 15.28
CA THR A 67 -25.21 17.62 16.69
C THR A 67 -25.86 16.26 16.97
N GLU A 68 -26.60 15.71 16.00
CA GLU A 68 -27.26 14.42 16.15
C GLU A 68 -26.24 13.27 16.02
N SER A 69 -26.32 12.30 16.95
CA SER A 69 -25.39 11.18 17.03
C SER A 69 -25.80 10.06 16.08
N ALA A 70 -24.90 9.65 15.20
CA ALA A 70 -25.11 8.56 14.25
C ALA A 70 -23.84 7.74 14.05
N SER A 71 -23.92 6.63 13.32
CA SER A 71 -22.72 5.89 12.95
C SER A 71 -21.87 6.69 11.96
N VAL A 72 -20.56 6.43 11.93
CA VAL A 72 -19.64 7.08 10.97
C VAL A 72 -20.08 6.87 9.52
N ASP A 73 -20.64 5.70 9.21
CA ASP A 73 -21.19 5.40 7.89
C ASP A 73 -22.35 6.35 7.50
N VAL A 74 -23.27 6.59 8.44
CA VAL A 74 -24.40 7.52 8.26
C VAL A 74 -23.89 8.97 8.12
N LEU A 75 -22.92 9.38 8.94
CA LEU A 75 -22.32 10.71 8.85
C LEU A 75 -21.71 10.95 7.45
N LEU A 76 -20.86 10.04 6.98
CA LEU A 76 -20.15 10.19 5.70
C LEU A 76 -21.11 10.19 4.51
N THR A 77 -22.06 9.25 4.47
CA THR A 77 -23.03 9.20 3.37
C THR A 77 -23.92 10.46 3.33
N ASN A 78 -24.29 11.04 4.48
CA ASN A 78 -25.06 12.29 4.52
C ASN A 78 -24.23 13.53 4.20
N LEU A 79 -22.94 13.58 4.57
CA LEU A 79 -22.02 14.62 4.10
C LEU A 79 -21.88 14.60 2.58
N ILE A 80 -21.60 13.42 2.01
CA ILE A 80 -21.36 13.24 0.57
C ILE A 80 -22.62 13.55 -0.25
N LYS A 81 -23.81 13.21 0.26
CA LYS A 81 -25.09 13.61 -0.35
C LYS A 81 -25.43 15.09 -0.19
N GLY A 82 -24.73 15.82 0.68
CA GLY A 82 -25.05 17.19 1.04
C GLY A 82 -26.29 17.35 1.94
N ASN A 83 -26.73 16.29 2.63
CA ASN A 83 -27.77 16.39 3.65
C ASN A 83 -27.23 17.04 4.93
N LEU A 84 -25.99 16.66 5.29
CA LEU A 84 -25.29 17.16 6.46
C LEU A 84 -24.25 18.18 6.00
N LEU A 85 -24.26 19.37 6.60
CA LEU A 85 -23.34 20.47 6.27
C LEU A 85 -23.32 20.81 4.75
N PRO A 86 -24.47 21.18 4.13
CA PRO A 86 -24.62 21.30 2.68
C PRO A 86 -23.69 22.31 2.00
N SER A 87 -23.20 23.30 2.75
CA SER A 87 -22.27 24.33 2.24
C SER A 87 -20.81 23.88 2.23
N ALA A 88 -20.49 22.69 2.74
CA ALA A 88 -19.12 22.20 2.80
C ALA A 88 -18.63 21.72 1.43
N LEU A 89 -17.36 21.98 1.15
CA LEU A 89 -16.67 21.44 -0.01
C LEU A 89 -15.97 20.14 0.38
N LEU A 90 -16.18 19.09 -0.40
CA LEU A 90 -15.58 17.77 -0.16
C LEU A 90 -14.52 17.49 -1.23
N TRP A 91 -13.34 17.04 -0.80
CA TRP A 91 -12.31 16.51 -1.68
C TRP A 91 -11.99 15.08 -1.25
N ILE A 92 -12.24 14.10 -2.12
CA ILE A 92 -12.01 12.68 -1.83
C ILE A 92 -10.88 12.17 -2.72
N THR A 93 -9.84 11.59 -2.14
CA THR A 93 -8.82 10.86 -2.90
C THR A 93 -9.15 9.36 -2.92
N SER A 94 -8.89 8.70 -4.05
CA SER A 94 -9.17 7.28 -4.21
C SER A 94 -8.35 6.69 -5.35
N ARG A 95 -8.01 5.40 -5.25
CA ARG A 95 -7.63 4.61 -6.43
C ARG A 95 -8.83 4.43 -7.37
N PRO A 96 -8.62 4.36 -8.71
CA PRO A 96 -9.72 4.24 -9.68
C PRO A 96 -10.70 3.09 -9.38
N GLY A 97 -10.19 1.94 -8.91
CA GLY A 97 -11.01 0.76 -8.61
C GLY A 97 -11.95 0.89 -7.40
N ALA A 98 -11.82 1.94 -6.59
CA ALA A 98 -12.69 2.21 -5.44
C ALA A 98 -13.56 3.46 -5.62
N ALA A 99 -13.34 4.25 -6.67
CA ALA A 99 -14.09 5.48 -6.91
C ALA A 99 -15.60 5.23 -7.15
N ASN A 100 -15.95 4.04 -7.64
CA ASN A 100 -17.33 3.59 -7.84
C ASN A 100 -18.12 3.36 -6.54
N GLN A 101 -17.47 3.38 -5.37
CA GLN A 101 -18.17 3.36 -4.09
C GLN A 101 -19.00 4.64 -3.86
N ILE A 102 -18.65 5.74 -4.52
CA ILE A 102 -19.40 6.99 -4.47
C ILE A 102 -20.37 7.07 -5.66
N PRO A 103 -21.67 7.30 -5.43
CA PRO A 103 -22.64 7.48 -6.50
C PRO A 103 -22.26 8.66 -7.41
N PRO A 104 -22.29 8.52 -8.75
CA PRO A 104 -21.92 9.58 -9.69
C PRO A 104 -22.71 10.88 -9.49
N GLU A 105 -23.97 10.79 -9.03
CA GLU A 105 -24.83 11.94 -8.72
C GLU A 105 -24.32 12.79 -7.55
N CYS A 106 -23.44 12.25 -6.70
CA CYS A 106 -22.81 12.97 -5.59
C CYS A 106 -21.48 13.63 -6.00
N VAL A 107 -21.03 13.46 -7.25
CA VAL A 107 -19.71 13.90 -7.71
C VAL A 107 -19.82 15.12 -8.62
N GLY A 108 -19.33 16.27 -8.15
CA GLY A 108 -19.30 17.50 -8.95
C GLY A 108 -18.14 17.58 -9.96
N GLN A 109 -16.98 17.03 -9.60
CA GLN A 109 -15.78 17.05 -10.45
C GLN A 109 -14.90 15.83 -10.17
N VAL A 110 -14.29 15.28 -11.22
CA VAL A 110 -13.26 14.23 -11.14
C VAL A 110 -11.96 14.76 -11.69
N THR A 111 -10.87 14.57 -10.94
CA THR A 111 -9.51 14.92 -11.38
C THR A 111 -8.62 13.69 -11.29
N GLU A 112 -7.96 13.33 -12.39
CA GLU A 112 -7.07 12.18 -12.46
C GLU A 112 -5.61 12.61 -12.25
N VAL A 113 -4.95 12.03 -11.24
CA VAL A 113 -3.51 12.22 -11.02
C VAL A 113 -2.74 11.22 -11.88
N ARG A 114 -2.17 11.68 -12.99
CA ARG A 114 -1.51 10.81 -13.99
C ARG A 114 -0.07 10.42 -13.64
N GLY A 115 0.60 11.12 -12.73
CA GLY A 115 2.01 10.86 -12.42
C GLY A 115 2.99 11.68 -13.27
N PHE A 116 4.20 11.19 -13.47
CA PHE A 116 5.31 11.94 -14.07
C PHE A 116 5.36 11.82 -15.59
N SER A 117 5.42 12.98 -16.26
CA SER A 117 5.88 13.10 -17.64
C SER A 117 7.36 12.72 -17.79
N ASP A 118 7.80 12.42 -19.00
CA ASP A 118 9.20 12.04 -19.27
C ASP A 118 10.23 13.07 -18.74
N PRO A 119 10.03 14.40 -18.91
CA PRO A 119 10.92 15.39 -18.28
C PRO A 119 10.91 15.35 -16.75
N GLN A 120 9.74 15.15 -16.14
CA GLN A 120 9.60 15.08 -14.68
C GLN A 120 10.27 13.84 -14.09
N LYS A 121 10.28 12.71 -14.81
CA LYS A 121 11.05 11.51 -14.41
C LYS A 121 12.53 11.84 -14.27
N GLU A 122 13.10 12.50 -15.27
CA GLU A 122 14.52 12.88 -15.24
C GLU A 122 14.83 13.93 -14.17
N GLU A 123 13.95 14.92 -14.02
CA GLU A 123 14.03 15.91 -12.96
C GLU A 123 14.05 15.27 -11.58
N TYR A 124 13.19 14.27 -11.36
CA TYR A 124 13.15 13.50 -10.12
C TYR A 124 14.52 12.84 -9.84
N PHE A 125 15.09 12.11 -10.80
CA PHE A 125 16.38 11.45 -10.61
C PHE A 125 17.51 12.45 -10.31
N ARG A 126 17.56 13.60 -11.03
CA ARG A 126 18.57 14.64 -10.78
C ARG A 126 18.43 15.32 -9.43
N LYS A 127 17.19 15.49 -8.94
CA LYS A 127 16.91 16.06 -7.60
C LYS A 127 17.21 15.06 -6.48
N ARG A 128 16.97 13.77 -6.72
CA ARG A 128 17.10 12.72 -5.70
C ARG A 128 18.53 12.24 -5.49
N ILE A 129 19.36 12.26 -6.52
CA ILE A 129 20.73 11.75 -6.51
C ILE A 129 21.70 12.94 -6.53
N SER A 130 22.51 13.07 -5.47
CA SER A 130 23.41 14.22 -5.30
C SER A 130 24.51 14.26 -6.37
N ASP A 131 25.10 13.11 -6.71
CA ASP A 131 26.10 13.01 -7.79
C ASP A 131 25.42 13.08 -9.16
N GLN A 132 25.61 14.19 -9.86
CA GLN A 132 25.01 14.42 -11.17
C GLN A 132 25.56 13.49 -12.26
N SER A 133 26.79 12.99 -12.13
CA SER A 133 27.33 12.01 -13.07
C SER A 133 26.62 10.65 -12.91
N LEU A 134 26.37 10.25 -11.66
CA LEU A 134 25.61 9.06 -11.31
C LEU A 134 24.14 9.19 -11.73
N ALA A 135 23.51 10.35 -11.46
CA ALA A 135 22.15 10.64 -11.89
C ALA A 135 21.98 10.49 -13.42
N ASN A 136 22.90 11.05 -14.21
CA ASN A 136 22.87 10.93 -15.67
C ASN A 136 23.08 9.48 -16.16
N LYS A 137 23.96 8.71 -15.50
CA LYS A 137 24.11 7.27 -15.78
C LYS A 137 22.82 6.50 -15.49
N ILE A 138 22.17 6.77 -14.35
CA ILE A 138 20.90 6.14 -13.96
C ILE A 138 19.80 6.49 -14.95
N ILE A 139 19.66 7.76 -15.35
CA ILE A 139 18.68 8.19 -16.35
C ILE A 139 18.91 7.46 -17.68
N THR A 140 20.16 7.40 -18.14
CA THR A 140 20.53 6.69 -19.38
C THR A 140 20.17 5.21 -19.29
N ARG A 141 20.46 4.57 -18.15
CA ARG A 141 20.11 3.17 -17.91
C ARG A 141 18.61 2.95 -17.89
N MET A 142 17.85 3.79 -17.21
CA MET A 142 16.40 3.71 -17.16
C MET A 142 15.81 3.82 -18.56
N LYS A 143 16.25 4.80 -19.37
CA LYS A 143 15.84 4.94 -20.78
C LYS A 143 16.19 3.74 -21.65
N SER A 144 17.29 3.03 -21.36
CA SER A 144 17.65 1.81 -22.11
C SER A 144 16.68 0.64 -21.86
N SER A 145 15.96 0.64 -20.73
CA SER A 145 14.91 -0.34 -20.44
C SER A 145 13.53 0.30 -20.62
N ARG A 146 12.93 0.07 -21.80
CA ARG A 146 11.60 0.62 -22.13
C ARG A 146 10.56 0.31 -21.05
N SER A 147 10.53 -0.92 -20.53
CA SER A 147 9.54 -1.32 -19.52
C SER A 147 9.71 -0.54 -18.22
N LEU A 148 10.94 -0.50 -17.66
CA LEU A 148 11.25 0.22 -16.43
C LEU A 148 10.98 1.72 -16.57
N TYR A 149 11.33 2.32 -17.71
CA TYR A 149 11.10 3.73 -17.98
C TYR A 149 9.62 4.11 -18.09
N ILE A 150 8.81 3.24 -18.71
CA ILE A 150 7.35 3.43 -18.77
C ILE A 150 6.75 3.35 -17.37
N MET A 151 7.15 2.36 -16.56
CA MET A 151 6.63 2.22 -15.19
C MET A 151 6.97 3.44 -14.31
N CYS A 152 8.13 4.06 -14.48
CA CYS A 152 8.50 5.31 -13.80
C CYS A 152 7.57 6.51 -14.06
N HIS A 153 6.54 6.35 -14.91
CA HIS A 153 5.40 7.26 -14.89
C HIS A 153 4.75 7.35 -13.50
N ILE A 154 4.73 6.26 -12.74
CA ILE A 154 4.26 6.23 -11.36
C ILE A 154 5.44 6.62 -10.44
N PRO A 155 5.35 7.71 -9.64
CA PRO A 155 6.46 8.24 -8.85
C PRO A 155 7.14 7.24 -7.91
N VAL A 156 6.40 6.28 -7.34
CA VAL A 156 6.97 5.25 -6.45
C VAL A 156 8.00 4.38 -7.18
N PHE A 157 7.81 4.11 -8.47
CA PHE A 157 8.76 3.33 -9.26
C PHE A 157 10.02 4.13 -9.60
N CYS A 158 9.92 5.46 -9.75
CA CYS A 158 11.10 6.33 -9.79
C CYS A 158 11.91 6.25 -8.49
N TRP A 159 11.23 6.31 -7.35
CA TRP A 159 11.86 6.24 -6.04
C TRP A 159 12.56 4.89 -5.78
N ILE A 160 11.90 3.76 -6.08
CA ILE A 160 12.48 2.41 -5.96
C ILE A 160 13.69 2.29 -6.90
N SER A 161 13.52 2.68 -8.17
CA SER A 161 14.60 2.59 -9.16
C SER A 161 15.80 3.46 -8.77
N ALA A 162 15.58 4.67 -8.27
CA ALA A 162 16.64 5.54 -7.78
C ALA A 162 17.38 4.88 -6.61
N THR A 163 16.65 4.38 -5.62
CA THR A 163 17.22 3.74 -4.42
C THR A 163 18.08 2.52 -4.79
N VAL A 164 17.60 1.66 -5.67
CA VAL A 164 18.32 0.45 -6.09
C VAL A 164 19.54 0.78 -6.94
N LEU A 165 19.36 1.62 -7.96
CA LEU A 165 20.44 1.91 -8.90
C LEU A 165 21.51 2.82 -8.30
N GLU A 166 21.15 3.72 -7.38
CA GLU A 166 22.11 4.56 -6.63
C GLU A 166 23.08 3.69 -5.83
N ARG A 167 22.58 2.68 -5.11
CA ARG A 167 23.44 1.74 -4.36
C ARG A 167 24.31 0.88 -5.27
N MET A 168 23.71 0.21 -6.27
CA MET A 168 24.44 -0.71 -7.13
C MET A 168 25.53 -0.02 -7.97
N LEU A 169 25.25 1.19 -8.47
CA LEU A 169 26.20 1.92 -9.32
C LEU A 169 27.14 2.83 -8.50
N GLY A 170 26.79 3.15 -7.26
CA GLY A 170 27.58 4.01 -6.38
C GLY A 170 28.58 3.26 -5.49
N GLU A 171 28.27 2.04 -5.03
CA GLU A 171 29.01 1.38 -3.94
C GLU A 171 29.94 0.24 -4.37
N ALA A 172 30.33 0.16 -5.65
CA ALA A 172 31.19 -0.92 -6.19
C ALA A 172 30.66 -2.36 -5.93
N GLU A 173 29.37 -2.52 -5.61
CA GLU A 173 28.71 -3.83 -5.58
C GLU A 173 28.68 -4.39 -7.02
N SER A 174 29.48 -5.43 -7.27
CA SER A 174 29.74 -6.02 -8.58
C SER A 174 28.62 -6.97 -9.08
N GLY A 175 27.36 -6.55 -8.93
CA GLY A 175 26.19 -7.28 -9.38
C GLY A 175 25.71 -6.88 -10.78
N GLU A 176 24.97 -7.77 -11.46
CA GLU A 176 24.27 -7.41 -12.70
C GLU A 176 23.13 -6.42 -12.39
N VAL A 177 23.14 -5.27 -13.07
CA VAL A 177 22.13 -4.20 -12.86
C VAL A 177 20.73 -4.69 -13.28
N PRO A 178 19.69 -4.51 -12.43
CA PRO A 178 18.32 -4.91 -12.71
C PRO A 178 17.82 -4.44 -14.07
N LYS A 179 17.21 -5.35 -14.82
CA LYS A 179 16.60 -5.10 -16.14
C LYS A 179 15.08 -5.20 -16.09
N THR A 180 14.54 -5.91 -15.09
CA THR A 180 13.11 -6.16 -14.93
C THR A 180 12.57 -5.57 -13.63
N LEU A 181 11.24 -5.41 -13.55
CA LEU A 181 10.59 -4.94 -12.32
C LEU A 181 10.84 -5.89 -11.15
N THR A 182 10.71 -7.18 -11.39
CA THR A 182 10.94 -8.21 -10.38
C THR A 182 12.36 -8.12 -9.82
N GLN A 183 13.38 -8.01 -10.68
CA GLN A 183 14.75 -7.78 -10.22
C GLN A 183 14.88 -6.50 -9.40
N MET A 184 14.25 -5.40 -9.84
CA MET A 184 14.28 -4.13 -9.11
C MET A 184 13.71 -4.30 -7.69
N PHE A 185 12.58 -4.99 -7.55
CA PHE A 185 11.95 -5.25 -6.25
C PHE A 185 12.72 -6.26 -5.39
N THR A 186 13.32 -7.29 -6.01
CA THR A 186 14.20 -8.24 -5.30
C THR A 186 15.41 -7.54 -4.72
N HIS A 187 16.12 -6.73 -5.52
CA HIS A 187 17.26 -5.94 -5.03
C HIS A 187 16.83 -4.91 -3.99
N PHE A 188 15.68 -4.26 -4.18
CA PHE A 188 15.12 -3.35 -3.19
C PHE A 188 14.91 -4.07 -1.84
N LEU A 189 14.30 -5.25 -1.83
CA LEU A 189 14.10 -6.04 -0.61
C LEU A 189 15.43 -6.44 0.05
N ILE A 190 16.40 -6.95 -0.73
CA ILE A 190 17.75 -7.28 -0.24
C ILE A 190 18.40 -6.07 0.44
N PHE A 191 18.28 -4.89 -0.17
CA PHE A 191 18.80 -3.64 0.35
C PHE A 191 18.12 -3.15 1.63
N GLN A 192 16.82 -3.39 1.78
CA GLN A 192 16.14 -3.09 3.04
C GLN A 192 16.59 -4.05 4.15
N ILE A 193 16.75 -5.34 3.86
CA ILE A 193 17.20 -6.33 4.83
C ILE A 193 18.62 -6.02 5.31
N LYS A 194 19.58 -5.84 4.39
CA LYS A 194 20.96 -5.46 4.76
C LYS A 194 21.01 -4.20 5.62
N HIS A 195 20.21 -3.19 5.27
CA HIS A 195 20.14 -1.94 6.02
C HIS A 195 19.56 -2.12 7.43
N LYS A 196 18.57 -3.01 7.61
CA LYS A 196 18.02 -3.39 8.93
C LYS A 196 19.11 -3.91 9.85
N ASP A 197 19.92 -4.86 9.37
CA ASP A 197 20.86 -5.57 10.22
C ASP A 197 22.08 -4.72 10.60
N GLN A 198 22.53 -3.85 9.69
CA GLN A 198 23.60 -2.89 9.97
C GLN A 198 23.22 -1.91 11.10
N LYS A 199 21.97 -1.44 11.14
CA LYS A 199 21.53 -0.39 12.09
C LYS A 199 21.26 -0.92 13.51
N TYR A 200 20.76 -2.15 13.68
CA TYR A 200 20.41 -2.68 15.01
C TYR A 200 21.37 -3.71 15.57
N HIS A 201 21.99 -4.53 14.73
CA HIS A 201 22.81 -5.66 15.21
C HIS A 201 24.30 -5.36 15.19
N GLN A 202 24.73 -4.21 14.63
CA GLN A 202 26.15 -3.87 14.38
C GLN A 202 26.92 -5.01 13.68
N LYS A 203 26.21 -5.91 13.00
CA LYS A 203 26.74 -7.03 12.23
C LYS A 203 26.65 -6.67 10.76
N CYS A 204 27.72 -6.93 10.00
CA CYS A 204 27.70 -6.75 8.55
C CYS A 204 26.84 -7.79 7.84
N ASP A 205 26.70 -8.99 8.41
CA ASP A 205 25.97 -10.10 7.80
C ASP A 205 24.72 -10.50 8.62
N PRO A 206 23.53 -10.53 8.00
CA PRO A 206 22.31 -11.05 8.59
C PRO A 206 22.45 -12.52 9.00
N ASP A 207 21.76 -12.96 10.04
CA ASP A 207 21.49 -14.40 10.19
C ASP A 207 20.54 -14.85 9.05
N PRO A 208 20.98 -15.76 8.16
CA PRO A 208 20.16 -16.16 7.01
C PRO A 208 18.84 -16.82 7.41
N GLN A 209 18.82 -17.54 8.53
CA GLN A 209 17.62 -18.23 8.98
C GLN A 209 16.58 -17.25 9.53
N GLN A 210 16.95 -16.38 10.47
CA GLN A 210 16.06 -15.33 10.98
C GLN A 210 15.54 -14.40 9.88
N THR A 211 16.40 -14.09 8.90
CA THR A 211 16.03 -13.29 7.72
C THR A 211 14.96 -13.99 6.88
N ARG A 212 15.13 -15.28 6.61
CA ARG A 212 14.16 -16.07 5.86
C ARG A 212 12.82 -16.16 6.57
N GLU A 213 12.82 -16.43 7.86
CA GLU A 213 11.60 -16.50 8.68
C GLU A 213 10.85 -15.17 8.66
N SER A 214 11.58 -14.06 8.80
CA SER A 214 11.03 -12.71 8.69
C SER A 214 10.38 -12.43 7.33
N ILE A 215 11.08 -12.71 6.23
CA ILE A 215 10.54 -12.49 4.87
C ILE A 215 9.29 -13.34 4.64
N LEU A 216 9.28 -14.59 5.11
CA LEU A 216 8.13 -15.48 4.99
C LEU A 216 6.94 -14.97 5.80
N ALA A 217 7.15 -14.47 7.03
CA ALA A 217 6.08 -13.88 7.83
C ALA A 217 5.49 -12.62 7.16
N LEU A 218 6.35 -11.73 6.66
CA LEU A 218 5.93 -10.54 5.91
C LEU A 218 5.19 -10.90 4.61
N GLY A 219 5.69 -11.88 3.89
CA GLY A 219 5.09 -12.38 2.67
C GLY A 219 3.74 -13.05 2.90
N LYS A 220 3.59 -13.80 4.01
CA LYS A 220 2.32 -14.38 4.46
C LYS A 220 1.29 -13.28 4.74
N LEU A 221 1.68 -12.25 5.50
CA LEU A 221 0.83 -11.09 5.76
C LEU A 221 0.39 -10.41 4.46
N ALA A 222 1.35 -10.14 3.57
CA ALA A 222 1.09 -9.50 2.30
C ALA A 222 0.11 -10.31 1.43
N PHE A 223 0.29 -11.63 1.37
CA PHE A 223 -0.59 -12.55 0.66
C PHE A 223 -2.02 -12.54 1.22
N GLN A 224 -2.17 -12.70 2.54
CA GLN A 224 -3.48 -12.73 3.19
C GLN A 224 -4.23 -11.40 3.05
N GLN A 225 -3.54 -10.26 3.20
CA GLN A 225 -4.17 -8.96 3.05
C GLN A 225 -4.49 -8.64 1.59
N LEU A 226 -3.65 -9.09 0.64
CA LEU A 226 -3.94 -8.95 -0.80
C LEU A 226 -5.20 -9.73 -1.18
N GLU A 227 -5.32 -10.98 -0.71
CA GLU A 227 -6.49 -11.82 -0.94
C GLU A 227 -7.78 -11.21 -0.37
N LYS A 228 -7.70 -10.61 0.82
CA LYS A 228 -8.82 -9.89 1.45
C LYS A 228 -9.14 -8.55 0.77
N GLY A 229 -8.30 -8.07 -0.16
CA GLY A 229 -8.42 -6.74 -0.77
C GLY A 229 -8.07 -5.58 0.16
N ASN A 230 -7.35 -5.86 1.25
CA ASN A 230 -7.00 -4.88 2.28
C ASN A 230 -5.66 -4.20 1.98
N LEU A 231 -5.64 -2.86 2.08
CA LEU A 231 -4.41 -2.05 2.04
C LEU A 231 -3.80 -1.77 3.40
N ILE A 232 -4.67 -1.65 4.39
CA ILE A 232 -4.32 -1.41 5.79
C ILE A 232 -4.61 -2.68 6.58
N PHE A 233 -3.97 -2.85 7.73
CA PHE A 233 -4.16 -3.97 8.64
C PHE A 233 -3.79 -3.54 10.07
N TYR A 234 -4.13 -4.39 11.06
CA TYR A 234 -4.04 -4.07 12.48
C TYR A 234 -3.10 -5.03 13.22
N GLU A 235 -2.94 -4.82 14.53
CA GLU A 235 -2.05 -5.66 15.37
C GLU A 235 -2.46 -7.14 15.35
N GLU A 236 -3.74 -7.44 15.24
CA GLU A 236 -4.26 -8.80 15.20
C GLU A 236 -3.78 -9.53 13.94
N ASP A 237 -3.80 -8.86 12.78
CA ASP A 237 -3.33 -9.41 11.51
C ASP A 237 -1.82 -9.74 11.55
N LEU A 238 -1.04 -8.90 12.25
CA LEU A 238 0.39 -9.11 12.46
C LEU A 238 0.66 -10.35 13.32
N ARG A 239 -0.07 -10.47 14.45
CA ARG A 239 0.05 -11.60 15.37
C ARG A 239 -0.36 -12.92 14.71
N GLU A 240 -1.39 -12.92 13.86
CA GLU A 240 -1.80 -14.10 13.08
C GLU A 240 -0.71 -14.59 12.11
N CYS A 241 0.13 -13.66 11.65
CA CYS A 241 1.27 -13.96 10.78
C CYS A 241 2.55 -14.31 11.55
N GLY A 242 2.52 -14.33 12.89
CA GLY A 242 3.69 -14.58 13.73
C GLY A 242 4.68 -13.42 13.78
N ILE A 243 4.22 -12.20 13.47
CA ILE A 243 5.04 -10.98 13.52
C ILE A 243 4.82 -10.31 14.88
N ASP A 244 5.91 -10.11 15.65
CA ASP A 244 5.84 -9.35 16.90
C ASP A 244 5.66 -7.85 16.59
N VAL A 245 4.64 -7.23 17.20
CA VAL A 245 4.35 -5.79 17.07
C VAL A 245 5.55 -4.93 17.52
N GLY A 246 6.35 -5.41 18.48
CA GLY A 246 7.60 -4.78 18.89
C GLY A 246 8.67 -4.79 17.80
N GLU A 247 8.74 -5.85 16.99
CA GLU A 247 9.59 -5.93 15.80
C GLU A 247 9.03 -5.11 14.63
N VAL A 248 7.71 -4.88 14.56
CA VAL A 248 7.13 -3.97 13.56
C VAL A 248 7.63 -2.54 13.75
N ALA A 249 7.92 -2.08 14.97
CA ALA A 249 8.58 -0.78 15.20
C ALA A 249 10.02 -0.72 14.62
N VAL A 250 10.70 -1.88 14.55
CA VAL A 250 12.03 -2.04 13.93
C VAL A 250 11.88 -2.04 12.40
N TYR A 251 10.85 -2.72 11.86
CA TYR A 251 10.50 -2.65 10.43
C TYR A 251 10.01 -1.25 10.02
N SER A 252 9.14 -0.60 10.77
CA SER A 252 8.61 0.74 10.47
C SER A 252 9.65 1.84 10.71
N GLY A 253 10.60 1.64 11.64
CA GLY A 253 11.68 2.60 11.94
C GLY A 253 12.95 2.45 11.08
N VAL A 254 13.18 1.30 10.43
CA VAL A 254 14.39 1.04 9.62
C VAL A 254 14.12 0.55 8.20
N CYS A 255 13.00 -0.13 8.01
CA CYS A 255 12.36 -0.37 6.71
C CYS A 255 11.10 0.52 6.61
N THR A 256 11.22 1.83 6.90
CA THR A 256 10.17 2.86 6.64
C THR A 256 9.66 2.80 5.19
N GLN A 257 10.46 2.15 4.34
CA GLN A 257 10.29 1.86 2.93
C GLN A 257 9.54 0.54 2.65
N ILE A 258 9.10 -0.19 3.69
CA ILE A 258 8.29 -1.41 3.60
C ILE A 258 7.03 -1.25 4.43
N PHE A 259 7.10 -0.73 5.67
CA PHE A 259 5.95 -0.54 6.56
C PHE A 259 5.74 0.92 6.94
N ARG A 260 4.48 1.33 7.00
CA ARG A 260 4.05 2.56 7.67
C ARG A 260 3.24 2.19 8.90
N GLU A 261 3.63 2.74 10.04
CA GLU A 261 2.88 2.74 11.29
C GLU A 261 2.34 4.15 11.48
N GLU A 262 1.02 4.27 11.58
CA GLU A 262 0.37 5.54 11.86
C GLU A 262 -0.44 5.41 13.15
N PHE A 263 -0.23 6.37 14.05
CA PHE A 263 -0.99 6.49 15.27
C PHE A 263 -2.31 7.17 14.91
N GLY A 264 -3.39 6.40 14.77
CA GLY A 264 -4.72 6.99 14.75
C GLY A 264 -4.94 7.67 16.09
N LEU A 265 -5.38 8.93 16.09
CA LEU A 265 -5.48 9.84 17.23
C LEU A 265 -6.11 9.19 18.49
N HIS A 266 -5.33 8.41 19.24
CA HIS A 266 -5.73 7.61 20.41
C HIS A 266 -6.66 6.39 20.16
N LEU A 267 -6.80 5.91 18.92
CA LEU A 267 -7.76 4.84 18.55
C LEU A 267 -7.13 3.46 18.35
N GLY A 268 -5.82 3.40 18.12
CA GLY A 268 -5.10 2.16 17.82
C GLY A 268 -4.04 2.39 16.74
N LYS A 269 -3.17 1.39 16.56
CA LYS A 269 -2.14 1.42 15.52
C LYS A 269 -2.71 0.92 14.20
N VAL A 270 -2.52 1.68 13.14
CA VAL A 270 -2.82 1.25 11.77
C VAL A 270 -1.52 0.98 11.04
N PHE A 271 -1.46 -0.15 10.36
CA PHE A 271 -0.30 -0.55 9.58
C PHE A 271 -0.66 -0.66 8.12
N SER A 272 0.29 -0.35 7.26
CA SER A 272 0.21 -0.59 5.81
C SER A 272 1.59 -0.87 5.25
N PHE A 273 1.65 -1.51 4.08
CA PHE A 273 2.89 -1.49 3.31
C PHE A 273 3.10 -0.08 2.73
N VAL A 274 4.36 0.32 2.50
CA VAL A 274 4.69 1.68 1.99
C VAL A 274 3.95 2.02 0.69
N HIS A 275 3.65 0.99 -0.10
CA HIS A 275 2.92 1.06 -1.35
C HIS A 275 2.37 -0.34 -1.70
N LEU A 276 1.21 -0.41 -2.34
CA LEU A 276 0.57 -1.66 -2.74
C LEU A 276 1.50 -2.57 -3.57
N SER A 277 2.32 -2.00 -4.45
CA SER A 277 3.28 -2.80 -5.23
C SER A 277 4.28 -3.59 -4.38
N VAL A 278 4.60 -3.11 -3.17
CA VAL A 278 5.47 -3.85 -2.23
C VAL A 278 4.71 -5.02 -1.62
N GLN A 279 3.44 -4.81 -1.25
CA GLN A 279 2.54 -5.89 -0.80
C GLN A 279 2.38 -6.95 -1.89
N GLU A 280 2.08 -6.56 -3.12
CA GLU A 280 1.91 -7.49 -4.25
C GLU A 280 3.19 -8.27 -4.56
N PHE A 281 4.36 -7.62 -4.48
CA PHE A 281 5.65 -8.29 -4.64
C PHE A 281 5.91 -9.32 -3.54
N LEU A 282 5.72 -8.94 -2.26
CA LEU A 282 5.94 -9.84 -1.12
C LEU A 282 4.96 -11.01 -1.12
N ALA A 283 3.70 -10.76 -1.51
CA ALA A 283 2.70 -11.80 -1.71
C ALA A 283 3.15 -12.78 -2.80
N ALA A 284 3.59 -12.28 -3.96
CA ALA A 284 4.07 -13.13 -5.06
C ALA A 284 5.30 -13.94 -4.66
N LEU A 285 6.24 -13.33 -3.93
CA LEU A 285 7.42 -13.98 -3.39
C LEU A 285 7.02 -15.11 -2.43
N TYR A 286 6.12 -14.85 -1.49
CA TYR A 286 5.59 -15.87 -0.58
C TYR A 286 4.94 -17.02 -1.34
N THR A 287 4.06 -16.72 -2.28
CA THR A 287 3.37 -17.76 -3.07
C THR A 287 4.37 -18.63 -3.83
N PHE A 288 5.38 -18.01 -4.46
CA PHE A 288 6.43 -18.73 -5.17
C PHE A 288 7.27 -19.60 -4.23
N LEU A 289 7.75 -19.05 -3.10
CA LEU A 289 8.59 -19.78 -2.14
C LEU A 289 7.84 -20.96 -1.51
N CYS A 290 6.57 -20.79 -1.14
CA CYS A 290 5.73 -21.87 -0.64
C CYS A 290 5.50 -22.97 -1.68
N PHE A 291 5.27 -22.60 -2.95
CA PHE A 291 5.13 -23.55 -4.05
C PHE A 291 6.40 -24.40 -4.24
N ILE A 292 7.57 -23.77 -4.38
CA ILE A 292 8.81 -24.51 -4.65
C ILE A 292 9.28 -25.35 -3.46
N SER A 293 9.03 -24.88 -2.23
CA SER A 293 9.44 -25.61 -1.01
C SER A 293 8.45 -26.71 -0.62
N ARG A 294 7.25 -26.75 -1.23
CA ARG A 294 6.11 -27.56 -0.79
C ARG A 294 5.76 -27.36 0.68
N ASN A 295 6.20 -26.25 1.28
CA ASN A 295 5.82 -25.85 2.63
C ASN A 295 4.42 -25.24 2.56
N VAL A 296 3.42 -26.11 2.41
CA VAL A 296 2.03 -25.73 2.60
C VAL A 296 1.77 -25.86 4.08
N THR A 297 1.78 -24.74 4.81
CA THR A 297 1.13 -24.73 6.12
C THR A 297 -0.36 -24.94 5.85
N GLU A 298 -0.85 -26.12 6.21
CA GLU A 298 -2.26 -26.52 6.14
C GLU A 298 -3.14 -25.55 6.93
N GLN A 299 -3.55 -24.43 6.32
CA GLN A 299 -4.60 -23.56 6.84
C GLN A 299 -4.82 -22.42 5.85
N GLN A 300 -5.67 -22.66 4.84
CA GLN A 300 -6.70 -21.71 4.39
C GLN A 300 -7.45 -22.26 3.17
N THR A 301 -8.77 -22.25 3.25
CA THR A 301 -9.73 -22.55 2.18
C THR A 301 -10.13 -21.24 1.51
N THR A 302 -9.23 -20.66 0.75
CA THR A 302 -9.44 -19.37 0.07
C THR A 302 -9.08 -19.47 -1.40
N ASP A 303 -9.53 -18.51 -2.21
CA ASP A 303 -9.42 -18.62 -3.66
C ASP A 303 -7.98 -18.71 -4.12
N LEU A 304 -7.01 -17.95 -3.57
CA LEU A 304 -5.61 -18.04 -3.98
C LEU A 304 -4.90 -19.28 -3.41
N SER A 305 -5.39 -19.90 -2.33
CA SER A 305 -4.72 -21.04 -1.71
C SER A 305 -4.69 -22.29 -2.59
N ASP A 306 -5.61 -22.40 -3.56
CA ASP A 306 -5.58 -23.44 -4.60
C ASP A 306 -4.31 -23.43 -5.47
N LEU A 307 -3.55 -22.32 -5.49
CA LEU A 307 -2.24 -22.27 -6.15
C LEU A 307 -1.25 -23.26 -5.53
N PHE A 308 -1.32 -23.47 -4.22
CA PHE A 308 -0.40 -24.36 -3.49
C PHE A 308 -0.65 -25.85 -3.75
N ARG A 309 -1.78 -26.21 -4.35
CA ARG A 309 -2.17 -27.60 -4.67
C ARG A 309 -1.65 -28.08 -6.03
N LYS A 310 -1.05 -27.19 -6.82
CA LYS A 310 -0.57 -27.51 -8.17
C LYS A 310 0.72 -28.33 -8.10
N SER A 311 0.83 -29.34 -8.96
CA SER A 311 1.94 -30.30 -8.95
C SER A 311 3.16 -29.84 -9.75
N ASP A 312 2.96 -29.01 -10.78
CA ASP A 312 4.01 -28.50 -11.64
C ASP A 312 3.89 -26.99 -11.89
N MET A 313 4.99 -26.39 -12.36
CA MET A 313 5.11 -24.95 -12.56
C MET A 313 4.13 -24.41 -13.63
N SER A 314 3.82 -25.20 -14.67
CA SER A 314 2.93 -24.77 -15.74
C SER A 314 1.50 -24.61 -15.20
N ASP A 315 1.01 -25.60 -14.46
CA ASP A 315 -0.31 -25.58 -13.87
C ASP A 315 -0.44 -24.53 -12.75
N PHE A 316 0.64 -24.32 -12.00
CA PHE A 316 0.76 -23.23 -11.02
C PHE A 316 0.57 -21.86 -11.68
N LEU A 317 1.36 -21.55 -12.71
CA LEU A 317 1.30 -20.26 -13.40
C LEU A 317 -0.02 -20.07 -14.16
N ARG A 318 -0.54 -21.12 -14.80
CA ARG A 318 -1.85 -21.07 -15.48
C ARG A 318 -2.97 -20.71 -14.50
N SER A 319 -2.99 -21.36 -13.34
CA SER A 319 -4.00 -21.08 -12.33
C SER A 319 -3.88 -19.66 -11.77
N ALA A 320 -2.66 -19.11 -11.67
CA ALA A 320 -2.47 -17.72 -11.28
C ALA A 320 -3.00 -16.74 -12.33
N VAL A 321 -2.82 -17.05 -13.63
CA VAL A 321 -3.41 -16.29 -14.74
C VAL A 321 -4.93 -16.32 -14.68
N ASP A 322 -5.54 -17.49 -14.51
CA ASP A 322 -7.00 -17.64 -14.45
C ASP A 322 -7.61 -16.81 -13.32
N LYS A 323 -6.96 -16.78 -12.13
CA LYS A 323 -7.41 -15.98 -10.99
C LYS A 323 -7.27 -14.48 -11.22
N ALA A 324 -6.18 -14.04 -11.85
CA ALA A 324 -6.03 -12.64 -12.20
C ALA A 324 -7.10 -12.19 -13.22
N LEU A 325 -7.44 -13.04 -14.19
CA LEU A 325 -8.51 -12.76 -15.16
C LEU A 325 -9.91 -12.70 -14.54
N GLN A 326 -10.13 -13.41 -13.43
CA GLN A 326 -11.39 -13.36 -12.67
C GLN A 326 -11.49 -12.12 -11.77
N SER A 327 -10.39 -11.38 -11.57
CA SER A 327 -10.38 -10.17 -10.76
C SER A 327 -11.04 -9.00 -11.49
N GLU A 328 -12.25 -8.62 -11.07
CA GLU A 328 -13.01 -7.53 -11.72
C GLU A 328 -12.30 -6.18 -11.69
N ASN A 329 -11.50 -5.92 -10.66
CA ASN A 329 -10.80 -4.64 -10.46
C ASN A 329 -9.29 -4.71 -10.77
N GLY A 330 -8.79 -5.84 -11.28
CA GLY A 330 -7.38 -6.02 -11.67
C GLY A 330 -6.39 -6.01 -10.49
N HIS A 331 -6.85 -6.17 -9.24
CA HIS A 331 -5.98 -6.08 -8.05
C HIS A 331 -4.90 -7.19 -7.96
N LEU A 332 -4.92 -8.18 -8.86
CA LEU A 332 -3.93 -9.26 -8.94
C LEU A 332 -2.94 -9.08 -10.11
N ASP A 333 -3.08 -8.04 -10.94
CA ASP A 333 -2.29 -7.88 -12.16
C ASP A 333 -0.80 -7.74 -11.88
N LEU A 334 -0.44 -6.90 -10.90
CA LEU A 334 0.97 -6.67 -10.56
C LEU A 334 1.53 -7.83 -9.73
N PHE A 335 0.72 -8.45 -8.86
CA PHE A 335 1.05 -9.73 -8.21
C PHE A 335 1.41 -10.81 -9.24
N LEU A 336 0.56 -11.04 -10.25
CA LEU A 336 0.80 -12.03 -11.29
C LEU A 336 2.08 -11.72 -12.07
N ARG A 337 2.30 -10.45 -12.41
CA ARG A 337 3.52 -10.01 -13.09
C ARG A 337 4.78 -10.33 -12.28
N PHE A 338 4.74 -10.10 -10.97
CA PHE A 338 5.84 -10.46 -10.09
C PHE A 338 6.03 -11.98 -10.01
N LEU A 339 4.95 -12.73 -9.87
CA LEU A 339 4.97 -14.19 -9.77
C LEU A 339 5.60 -14.84 -11.01
N LEU A 340 5.17 -14.40 -12.20
CA LEU A 340 5.76 -14.82 -13.47
C LEU A 340 7.25 -14.45 -13.54
N GLY A 341 7.60 -13.24 -13.12
CA GLY A 341 9.00 -12.82 -13.06
C GLY A 341 9.84 -13.69 -12.13
N LEU A 342 9.35 -14.02 -10.93
CA LEU A 342 10.05 -14.85 -9.94
C LEU A 342 10.26 -16.27 -10.46
N SER A 343 9.35 -16.79 -11.28
CA SER A 343 9.46 -18.13 -11.88
C SER A 343 10.58 -18.26 -12.92
N LEU A 344 11.09 -17.15 -13.47
CA LEU A 344 12.17 -17.18 -14.45
C LEU A 344 13.51 -17.56 -13.81
N GLU A 345 14.24 -18.49 -14.43
CA GLU A 345 15.56 -18.97 -13.97
C GLU A 345 16.55 -17.82 -13.71
N SER A 346 16.52 -16.77 -14.54
CA SER A 346 17.40 -15.60 -14.37
C SER A 346 17.20 -14.84 -13.06
N ASN A 347 16.03 -14.99 -12.43
CA ASN A 347 15.70 -14.35 -11.17
C ASN A 347 15.83 -15.32 -9.98
N GLN A 348 15.82 -16.64 -10.23
CA GLN A 348 16.01 -17.65 -9.18
C GLN A 348 17.40 -17.58 -8.55
N ALA A 349 18.43 -17.15 -9.29
CA ALA A 349 19.77 -16.94 -8.73
C ALA A 349 19.85 -15.80 -7.68
N LEU A 350 18.81 -14.95 -7.60
CA LEU A 350 18.72 -13.84 -6.65
C LEU A 350 17.86 -14.18 -5.42
N LEU A 351 17.19 -15.34 -5.43
CA LEU A 351 16.30 -15.84 -4.38
C LEU A 351 17.01 -16.90 -3.54
#